data_AF-A0A519UUT1-F1
#
_entry.id   AF-A0A519UUT1-F1
#
_cell.length_a   1.000
_cell.length_b   1.000
_cell.length_c   1.000
_cell.angle_alpha   90.00
_cell.angle_beta   90.00
_cell.angle_gamma   90.00
#
_symmetry.space_group_name_H-M   'P 1'
#
loop_
_entity.id
_entity.type
_entity.pdbx_description
1 polymer ?
#
loop_
_entity_poly.entity_id
_entity_poly.type
_entity_poly.pdbx_seq_one_letter_code
_entity_poly.pdbx_strand_id
1 'polypeptide(L)'
;MAAKGQPGWLHVAISLGASVVILGALAKILHLGGVYANYVIGVGLVTEAILFALTAFFPPEPELPWERVYPELADGFTGELPKATIRQSVSTGSSSSAALDKMLDDAKIGPELIESLGAGLRTFGDKV
;
A
#
# COMPACT_ATOMS: atom_id res chain seq x y z
N MET A 1 10.26 16.55 26.68
CA MET A 1 10.85 15.21 26.91
C MET A 1 11.28 14.69 25.55
N ALA A 2 12.57 14.42 25.34
CA ALA A 2 13.03 13.89 24.06
C ALA A 2 12.37 12.52 23.84
N ALA A 3 11.60 12.39 22.75
CA ALA A 3 11.04 11.10 22.35
C ALA A 3 12.22 10.18 22.03
N LYS A 4 12.48 9.21 22.91
CA LYS A 4 13.47 8.19 22.65
C LYS A 4 12.91 7.33 21.52
N GLY A 5 13.53 7.39 20.34
CA GLY A 5 13.12 6.60 19.18
C GLY A 5 12.94 5.14 19.54
N GLN A 6 11.95 4.49 18.94
CA GLN A 6 11.66 3.10 19.23
C GLN A 6 12.91 2.25 18.92
N PRO A 7 13.32 1.36 19.84
CA PRO A 7 14.50 0.56 19.58
C PRO A 7 14.16 -0.47 18.49
N GLY A 8 15.02 -0.62 17.48
CA GLY A 8 14.71 -1.45 16.29
C GLY A 8 14.33 -2.91 16.58
N TRP A 9 14.76 -3.46 17.72
CA TRP A 9 14.36 -4.80 18.16
C TRP A 9 12.88 -4.90 18.56
N LEU A 10 12.25 -3.80 18.97
CA LEU A 10 10.83 -3.76 19.37
C LEU A 10 9.95 -4.06 18.16
N HIS A 11 10.26 -3.51 16.99
CA HIS A 11 9.55 -3.82 15.74
C HIS A 11 9.64 -5.31 15.41
N VAL A 12 10.82 -5.91 15.57
CA VAL A 12 11.00 -7.36 15.33
C VAL A 12 10.20 -8.18 16.34
N ALA A 13 10.21 -7.80 17.62
CA ALA A 13 9.45 -8.47 18.66
C ALA A 13 7.93 -8.39 18.42
N ILE A 14 7.41 -7.22 18.02
CA ILE A 14 6.01 -7.02 17.65
C ILE A 14 5.66 -7.89 16.43
N SER A 15 6.49 -7.87 15.39
CA SER A 15 6.26 -8.64 14.17
C SER A 15 6.25 -10.16 14.44
N LEU A 16 7.14 -10.62 15.32
CA LEU A 16 7.23 -12.03 15.72
C LEU A 16 6.03 -12.41 16.60
N GLY A 17 5.65 -11.58 17.57
CA GLY A 17 4.46 -11.75 18.40
C GLY A 17 3.20 -11.90 17.55
N ALA A 18 3.00 -10.98 16.61
CA ALA A 18 1.85 -10.97 15.72
C ALA A 18 1.77 -12.25 14.87
N SER A 19 2.92 -12.74 14.36
CA SER A 19 2.98 -14.00 13.62
C SER A 19 2.49 -15.19 14.45
N VAL A 20 2.92 -15.31 15.71
CA VAL A 20 2.48 -16.39 16.61
C VAL A 20 0.98 -16.31 16.87
N VAL A 21 0.43 -15.10 17.04
CA VAL A 21 -1.02 -14.90 17.24
C VAL A 21 -1.83 -15.32 16.03
N ILE A 22 -1.37 -14.94 14.83
CA ILE A 22 -2.04 -15.32 13.58
C ILE A 22 -2.04 -16.84 13.42
N LEU A 23 -0.92 -17.52 13.70
CA LEU A 23 -0.85 -18.97 13.67
C LEU A 23 -1.77 -19.62 14.71
N GLY A 24 -1.84 -19.07 15.93
CA GLY A 24 -2.76 -19.54 16.95
C GLY A 24 -4.23 -19.36 16.55
N ALA A 25 -4.57 -18.23 15.94
CA ALA A 25 -5.92 -17.91 15.49
C ALA A 25 -6.33 -18.83 14.35
N LEU A 26 -5.42 -19.06 13.39
CA LEU A 26 -5.60 -20.00 12.30
C LEU A 26 -5.87 -21.41 12.83
N ALA A 27 -5.03 -21.90 13.75
CA ALA A 27 -5.20 -23.21 14.36
C ALA A 27 -6.56 -23.34 15.08
N LYS A 28 -6.99 -22.29 15.78
CA LYS A 28 -8.27 -22.24 16.49
C LYS A 28 -9.47 -22.28 15.55
N ILE A 29 -9.45 -21.52 14.45
CA ILE A 29 -10.55 -21.47 13.46
C ILE A 29 -10.65 -22.77 12.68
N LEU A 30 -9.51 -23.34 12.28
CA LEU A 30 -9.46 -24.60 11.53
C LEU A 30 -9.59 -25.84 12.42
N HIS A 31 -9.73 -25.67 13.74
CA HIS A 31 -9.80 -26.76 14.72
C HIS A 31 -8.60 -27.71 14.68
N LEU A 32 -7.44 -27.20 14.22
CA LEU A 32 -6.19 -27.96 14.14
C LEU A 32 -5.65 -28.20 15.54
N GLY A 33 -5.55 -29.48 15.96
CA GLY A 33 -5.00 -29.85 17.27
C GLY A 33 -5.97 -29.72 18.45
N GLY A 34 -7.26 -29.45 18.22
CA GLY A 34 -8.30 -29.51 19.26
C GLY A 34 -8.02 -28.61 20.46
N VAL A 35 -7.91 -29.20 21.66
CA VAL A 35 -7.64 -28.45 22.91
C VAL A 35 -6.31 -27.69 22.86
N TYR A 36 -5.30 -28.22 22.16
CA TYR A 36 -4.00 -27.57 22.03
C TYR A 36 -4.08 -26.22 21.34
N ALA A 37 -5.02 -26.04 20.40
CA ALA A 37 -5.24 -24.76 19.74
C ALA A 37 -5.59 -23.63 20.72
N ASN A 38 -6.31 -23.95 21.82
CA ASN A 38 -6.64 -22.98 22.86
C ASN A 38 -5.40 -22.46 23.58
N TYR A 39 -4.42 -23.34 23.82
CA TYR A 39 -3.17 -22.95 24.46
C TYR A 39 -2.32 -22.09 23.51
N VAL A 40 -2.23 -22.46 22.24
CA VAL A 40 -1.45 -21.70 21.24
C VAL A 40 -2.01 -20.30 21.06
N ILE A 41 -3.33 -20.14 20.87
CA ILE A 41 -3.94 -18.81 20.78
C ILE A 41 -3.83 -18.04 22.10
N GLY A 42 -4.01 -18.71 23.24
CA GLY A 42 -3.89 -18.08 24.55
C GLY A 42 -2.49 -17.49 24.78
N VAL A 43 -1.44 -18.25 24.47
CA VAL A 43 -0.05 -17.78 24.56
C VAL A 43 0.20 -16.63 23.58
N GLY A 44 -0.31 -16.72 22.35
CA GLY A 44 -0.20 -15.64 21.37
C GLY A 44 -0.84 -14.33 21.89
N LEU A 45 -2.07 -14.40 22.38
CA LEU A 45 -2.78 -13.22 22.90
C LEU A 45 -2.11 -12.61 24.15
N VAL A 46 -1.58 -13.44 25.06
CA VAL A 46 -0.80 -12.94 26.20
C VAL A 46 0.49 -12.25 25.75
N THR A 47 1.16 -12.81 24.74
CA THR A 47 2.36 -12.20 24.15
C THR A 47 2.05 -10.82 23.57
N GLU A 48 0.95 -10.67 22.82
CA GLU A 48 0.48 -9.37 22.31
C GLU A 48 0.13 -8.40 23.42
N ALA A 49 -0.58 -8.86 24.46
CA ALA A 49 -0.92 -7.99 25.59
C ALA A 49 0.33 -7.37 26.25
N ILE A 50 1.40 -8.16 26.38
CA ILE A 50 2.69 -7.68 26.91
C ILE A 50 3.37 -6.72 25.92
N LEU A 51 3.41 -7.05 24.63
CA LEU A 51 4.02 -6.19 23.60
C LEU A 51 3.30 -4.85 23.50
N PHE A 52 1.96 -4.83 23.51
CA PHE A 52 1.17 -3.59 23.56
C PHE A 52 1.41 -2.79 24.84
N ALA A 53 1.55 -3.44 25.99
CA ALA A 53 1.90 -2.72 27.21
C ALA A 53 3.29 -2.07 27.12
N LEU A 54 4.25 -2.73 26.46
CA LEU A 54 5.59 -2.17 26.23
C LEU A 54 5.56 -0.98 25.27
N THR A 55 4.72 -0.99 24.23
CA THR A 55 4.64 0.17 23.29
C THR A 55 4.13 1.44 23.96
N ALA A 56 3.38 1.35 25.06
CA ALA A 56 2.98 2.51 25.86
C ALA A 56 4.17 3.31 26.42
N PHE A 57 5.32 2.65 26.64
CA PHE A 57 6.55 3.29 27.12
C PHE A 57 7.49 3.72 25.98
N PHE A 58 7.23 3.27 24.74
CA PHE A 58 7.99 3.59 23.55
C PHE A 58 7.04 4.16 22.48
N PRO A 59 6.62 5.43 22.63
CA PRO A 59 5.71 6.04 21.67
C PRO A 59 6.29 5.98 20.25
N PRO A 60 5.43 5.90 19.22
CA PRO A 60 5.87 5.92 17.83
C PRO A 60 6.64 7.21 17.54
N GLU A 61 7.49 7.17 16.51
CA GLU A 61 8.19 8.38 16.09
C GLU A 61 7.20 9.47 15.71
N PRO A 62 7.47 10.75 16.08
CA PRO A 62 6.62 11.85 15.70
C PRO A 62 6.57 11.96 14.18
N GLU A 63 5.40 12.33 13.65
CA GLU A 63 5.26 12.60 12.23
C GLU A 63 6.28 13.65 11.79
N LEU A 64 6.84 13.45 10.59
CA LEU A 64 7.76 14.42 10.00
C LEU A 64 7.01 15.76 9.82
N PRO A 65 7.67 16.92 10.06
CA PRO A 65 7.02 18.22 9.92
C PRO A 65 6.86 18.56 8.44
N TRP A 66 5.90 17.91 7.77
CA TRP A 66 5.61 18.07 6.34
C TRP A 66 5.30 19.52 5.98
N GLU A 67 4.73 20.26 6.93
CA GLU A 67 4.47 21.71 6.85
C GLU A 67 5.71 22.54 6.48
N ARG A 68 6.92 22.07 6.83
CA ARG A 68 8.16 22.76 6.47
C ARG A 68 8.44 22.69 4.97
N VAL A 69 7.99 21.63 4.31
CA VAL A 69 8.17 21.39 2.87
C VAL A 69 6.92 21.80 2.09
N TYR A 70 5.75 21.65 2.69
CA TYR A 70 4.42 21.93 2.14
C TYR A 70 3.65 22.82 3.12
N PRO A 71 3.90 24.14 3.12
CA PRO A 71 3.26 25.07 4.04
C PRO A 71 1.73 25.07 3.92
N GLU A 72 1.18 24.60 2.79
CA GLU A 72 -0.26 24.40 2.60
C GLU A 72 -0.89 23.35 3.53
N LEU A 73 -0.10 22.47 4.16
CA LEU A 73 -0.59 21.46 5.10
C LEU A 73 -0.72 21.97 6.54
N ALA A 74 -0.25 23.19 6.82
CA ALA A 74 -0.29 23.74 8.17
C ALA A 74 -1.72 24.13 8.57
N ASP A 75 -2.11 23.79 9.80
CA ASP A 75 -3.46 24.06 10.36
C ASP A 75 -3.88 25.55 10.30
N GLY A 76 -2.92 26.47 10.22
CA GLY A 76 -3.12 27.92 10.15
C GLY A 76 -2.93 28.53 8.76
N PHE A 77 -2.88 27.74 7.68
CA PHE A 77 -2.63 28.24 6.35
C PHE A 77 -3.78 29.12 5.84
N THR A 78 -3.53 30.43 5.71
CA THR A 78 -4.51 31.43 5.20
C THR A 78 -4.32 31.75 3.71
N GLY A 79 -3.44 31.04 3.01
CA GLY A 79 -3.24 31.21 1.57
C GLY A 79 -4.34 30.52 0.76
N GLU A 80 -4.40 30.78 -0.55
CA GLU A 80 -5.20 29.95 -1.45
C GLU A 80 -4.60 28.54 -1.46
N LEU A 81 -5.36 27.57 -0.94
CA LEU A 81 -5.05 26.15 -1.09
C LEU A 81 -4.86 25.88 -2.59
N PRO A 82 -3.80 25.16 -3.01
CA PRO A 82 -3.65 24.76 -4.40
C PRO A 82 -4.91 23.99 -4.82
N LYS A 83 -5.82 24.66 -5.54
CA LYS A 83 -6.90 23.98 -6.26
C LYS A 83 -6.19 22.93 -7.08
N ALA A 84 -6.51 21.65 -6.89
CA ALA A 84 -5.84 20.52 -7.53
C ALA A 84 -5.60 20.83 -9.01
N THR A 85 -4.45 21.42 -9.31
CA THR A 85 -3.93 21.49 -10.65
C THR A 85 -3.55 20.06 -10.84
N ILE A 86 -4.41 19.32 -11.56
CA ILE A 86 -3.96 18.22 -12.40
C ILE A 86 -2.66 18.75 -12.97
N ARG A 87 -1.53 18.30 -12.41
CA ARG A 87 -0.24 18.63 -12.97
C ARG A 87 -0.35 18.02 -14.35
N GLN A 88 -0.67 18.82 -15.35
CA GLN A 88 -0.24 18.53 -16.70
C GLN A 88 1.25 18.39 -16.51
N SER A 89 1.70 17.14 -16.43
CA SER A 89 3.11 16.83 -16.47
C SER A 89 3.62 17.65 -17.63
N VAL A 90 4.52 18.60 -17.35
CA VAL A 90 5.32 19.23 -18.38
C VAL A 90 6.24 18.12 -18.86
N SER A 91 5.64 17.25 -19.68
CA SER A 91 6.29 16.18 -20.39
C SER A 91 7.03 16.91 -21.51
N THR A 92 8.30 17.18 -21.26
CA THR A 92 9.25 17.69 -22.25
C THR A 92 9.56 16.58 -23.28
N GLY A 93 8.50 16.03 -23.87
CA GLY A 93 8.47 14.86 -24.72
C GLY A 93 7.00 14.47 -24.80
N SER A 94 6.44 14.56 -26.01
CA SER A 94 5.06 14.19 -26.34
C SER A 94 4.53 13.11 -25.39
N SER A 95 3.39 13.38 -24.74
CA SER A 95 2.70 12.36 -23.94
C SER A 95 2.71 11.04 -24.72
N SER A 96 3.09 9.95 -24.08
CA SER A 96 3.18 8.64 -24.74
C SER A 96 1.90 8.33 -25.53
N SER A 97 0.73 8.74 -25.01
CA SER A 97 -0.54 8.70 -25.73
C SER A 97 -0.57 9.56 -27.02
N ALA A 98 -0.03 10.78 -27.02
CA ALA A 98 0.05 11.60 -28.24
C ALA A 98 1.10 11.10 -29.25
N ALA A 99 2.19 10.48 -28.77
CA ALA A 99 3.17 9.82 -29.64
C ALA A 99 2.58 8.55 -30.27
N LEU A 100 1.78 7.79 -29.51
CA LEU A 100 1.02 6.64 -30.00
C LEU A 100 -0.06 7.06 -31.01
N ASP A 101 -0.85 8.10 -30.71
CA ASP A 101 -1.84 8.65 -31.65
C ASP A 101 -1.20 9.10 -32.96
N LYS A 102 -0.03 9.74 -32.89
CA LYS A 102 0.72 10.14 -34.08
C LYS A 102 1.27 8.94 -34.87
N MET A 103 1.74 7.89 -34.19
CA MET A 103 2.17 6.66 -34.86
C MET A 103 1.00 5.89 -35.49
N LEU A 104 -0.19 5.93 -34.89
CA LEU A 104 -1.40 5.32 -35.43
C LEU A 104 -1.89 6.06 -36.69
N ASP A 105 -1.78 7.40 -36.70
CA ASP A 105 -2.11 8.25 -37.85
C ASP A 105 -1.08 8.12 -38.99
N ASP A 106 0.23 8.18 -38.68
CA ASP A 106 1.32 7.99 -39.65
C ASP A 106 1.32 6.58 -40.27
N ALA A 107 0.93 5.55 -39.51
CA ALA A 107 0.82 4.18 -40.00
C ALA A 107 -0.52 3.89 -40.73
N LYS A 108 -1.41 4.88 -40.88
CA LYS A 108 -2.75 4.73 -41.50
C LYS A 108 -3.52 3.53 -40.94
N ILE A 109 -3.51 3.38 -39.62
CA ILE A 109 -4.28 2.33 -38.95
C ILE A 109 -5.76 2.75 -38.95
N GLY A 110 -6.49 2.41 -40.01
CA GLY A 110 -7.92 2.66 -40.13
C GLY A 110 -8.78 1.69 -39.29
N PRO A 111 -10.08 1.99 -39.12
CA PRO A 111 -11.00 1.21 -38.28
C PRO A 111 -11.08 -0.26 -38.69
N GLU A 112 -10.97 -0.56 -39.97
CA GLU A 112 -10.91 -1.91 -40.54
C GLU A 112 -9.73 -2.77 -40.02
N LEU A 113 -8.55 -2.18 -39.80
CA LEU A 113 -7.38 -2.91 -39.30
C LEU A 113 -7.52 -3.22 -37.80
N ILE A 114 -8.08 -2.28 -37.03
CA ILE A 114 -8.38 -2.45 -35.61
C ILE A 114 -9.45 -3.54 -35.41
N GLU A 115 -10.47 -3.56 -36.26
CA GLU A 115 -11.51 -4.59 -36.25
C GLU A 115 -10.94 -5.98 -36.58
N SER A 116 -10.05 -6.07 -37.57
CA SER A 116 -9.39 -7.35 -37.93
C SER A 116 -8.47 -7.87 -36.82
N LEU A 117 -7.76 -6.98 -36.11
CA LEU A 117 -6.92 -7.32 -34.98
C LEU A 117 -7.77 -7.77 -33.77
N GLY A 118 -8.87 -7.07 -33.49
CA GLY A 118 -9.82 -7.43 -32.45
C GLY A 118 -10.49 -8.79 -32.70
N ALA A 119 -10.88 -9.08 -33.95
CA ALA A 119 -11.39 -10.38 -34.35
C ALA A 119 -10.33 -11.50 -34.20
N GLY A 120 -9.07 -11.22 -34.55
CA GLY A 120 -7.95 -12.14 -34.35
C GLY A 120 -7.69 -12.47 -32.89
N LEU A 121 -7.68 -11.45 -32.01
CA LEU A 121 -7.49 -11.62 -30.57
C LEU A 121 -8.64 -12.39 -29.90
N ARG A 122 -9.90 -12.16 -30.30
CA ARG A 122 -11.06 -12.94 -29.82
C ARG A 122 -10.98 -14.39 -30.26
N THR A 123 -10.64 -14.63 -31.53
CA THR A 123 -10.47 -15.99 -32.06
C THR A 123 -9.31 -16.73 -31.38
N PHE A 124 -8.25 -16.02 -30.99
CA PHE A 124 -7.15 -16.59 -30.22
C PHE A 124 -7.60 -16.91 -28.80
N GLY A 125 -8.27 -15.96 -28.11
CA GLY A 125 -8.81 -16.14 -26.76
C GLY A 125 -9.87 -17.24 -26.65
N ASP A 126 -10.64 -17.50 -27.71
CA ASP A 126 -11.60 -18.61 -27.76
C ASP A 126 -10.94 -19.98 -28.08
N LYS A 127 -9.70 -19.98 -28.59
CA LYS A 127 -8.96 -21.19 -29.01
C LYS A 127 -7.84 -21.60 -28.04
N VAL A 128 -7.54 -20.79 -27.03
CA VAL A 128 -6.62 -21.09 -25.92
C VAL A 128 -7.39 -21.29 -24.63
#